data_AF-A0A1S2LMC4-F1
#
_entry.id   AF-A0A1S2LMC4-F1
#
_cell.length_a   1.000
_cell.length_b   1.000
_cell.length_c   1.000
_cell.angle_alpha   90.00
_cell.angle_beta   90.00
_cell.angle_gamma   90.00
#
_symmetry.space_group_name_H-M   'P 1'
#
loop_
_entity.id
_entity.type
_entity.pdbx_description
1 polymer ?
#
loop_
_entity_poly.entity_id
_entity_poly.type
_entity_poly.pdbx_seq_one_letter_code
_entity_poly.pdbx_strand_id
1 'polypeptide(L)'
;MLKAKIIQFPIDRAVKNSGNVYEVFPREVADSFMEYHKLGVDWRNNHRKDTFYEGYPHQPPGDPMIDGLVWFTDEQKNFGVWVYNKSGEEIVVNEKIEFGWSPFVRKSVGPPNEPVHIQSSEFRKHLVWFVDEDGYGQYGVIKKDEEVWLPHPKVIK
;
A
#
# COMPACT_ATOMS: atom_id res chain seq x y z
N MET A 1 -23.55 -0.42 -27.36
CA MET A 1 -22.10 -0.62 -27.51
C MET A 1 -21.44 0.74 -27.70
N LEU A 2 -20.78 1.27 -26.67
CA LEU A 2 -20.04 2.53 -26.75
C LEU A 2 -18.56 2.19 -26.93
N LYS A 3 -18.02 2.47 -28.12
CA LYS A 3 -16.57 2.42 -28.38
C LYS A 3 -15.94 3.60 -27.66
N ALA A 4 -15.22 3.32 -26.57
CA ALA A 4 -14.41 4.32 -25.89
C ALA A 4 -13.25 4.76 -26.81
N LYS A 5 -13.10 6.06 -26.96
CA LYS A 5 -12.04 6.72 -27.74
C LYS A 5 -10.75 6.65 -26.90
N ILE A 6 -9.74 5.94 -27.41
CA ILE A 6 -8.42 5.88 -26.79
C ILE A 6 -7.79 7.28 -26.91
N ILE A 7 -7.64 7.96 -25.79
CA ILE A 7 -6.83 9.16 -25.68
C ILE A 7 -5.41 8.67 -25.36
N GLN A 8 -4.52 8.74 -26.34
CA GLN A 8 -3.10 8.53 -26.11
C GLN A 8 -2.58 9.69 -25.27
N PHE A 9 -2.20 9.40 -24.03
CA PHE A 9 -1.42 10.33 -23.22
C PHE A 9 0.01 10.40 -23.76
N PRO A 10 0.61 11.60 -23.85
CA PRO A 10 1.94 11.78 -24.41
C PRO A 10 2.98 11.06 -23.54
N ILE A 11 3.58 10.01 -24.12
CA ILE A 11 4.77 9.36 -23.59
C ILE A 11 5.96 10.25 -23.93
N ASP A 12 6.19 11.27 -23.12
CA ASP A 12 7.45 12.02 -23.09
C ASP A 12 7.74 12.50 -21.66
N ARG A 13 7.89 11.52 -20.77
CA ARG A 13 8.74 11.51 -19.56
C ARG A 13 8.70 10.14 -18.88
N ALA A 14 8.77 9.06 -19.65
CA ALA A 14 9.14 7.75 -19.13
C ALA A 14 10.67 7.71 -18.99
N VAL A 15 11.21 8.47 -18.03
CA VAL A 15 12.59 8.22 -17.58
C VAL A 15 12.53 6.98 -16.70
N LYS A 16 13.25 5.95 -17.12
CA LYS A 16 13.60 4.70 -16.42
C LYS A 16 13.49 4.77 -14.89
N ASN A 17 12.32 4.49 -14.32
CA ASN A 17 12.20 4.18 -12.89
C ASN A 17 12.21 2.66 -12.73
N SER A 18 13.37 2.05 -12.99
CA SER A 18 13.62 0.66 -12.62
C SER A 18 14.18 0.62 -11.19
N GLY A 19 13.27 0.59 -10.21
CA GLY A 19 13.49 -0.09 -8.92
C GLY A 19 14.42 0.52 -7.87
N ASN A 20 15.15 1.61 -8.13
CA ASN A 20 16.04 2.20 -7.14
C ASN A 20 15.46 3.48 -6.50
N VAL A 21 15.14 3.42 -5.21
CA VAL A 21 14.60 4.57 -4.45
C VAL A 21 15.52 5.80 -4.49
N TYR A 22 16.83 5.60 -4.56
CA TYR A 22 17.83 6.69 -4.62
C TYR A 22 17.88 7.41 -5.98
N GLU A 23 17.33 6.82 -7.03
CA GLU A 23 17.25 7.45 -8.35
C GLU A 23 16.02 8.37 -8.47
N VAL A 24 15.01 8.12 -7.62
CA VAL A 24 13.70 8.80 -7.68
C VAL A 24 13.57 9.86 -6.60
N PHE A 25 14.11 9.61 -5.41
CA PHE A 25 13.93 10.47 -4.24
C PHE A 25 15.25 11.09 -3.77
N PRO A 26 15.21 12.27 -3.14
CA PRO A 26 16.37 12.83 -2.45
C PRO A 26 16.95 11.82 -1.46
N ARG A 27 18.28 11.82 -1.32
CA ARG A 27 19.02 10.87 -0.48
C ARG A 27 18.43 10.74 0.92
N GLU A 28 18.09 11.85 1.57
CA GLU A 28 17.51 11.85 2.93
C GLU A 28 16.18 11.08 3.01
N VAL A 29 15.31 11.25 2.01
CA VAL A 29 14.02 10.54 1.91
C VAL A 29 14.26 9.06 1.63
N ALA A 30 15.17 8.75 0.72
CA ALA A 30 15.54 7.38 0.40
C ALA A 30 16.17 6.66 1.60
N ASP A 31 17.10 7.29 2.33
CA ASP A 31 17.73 6.74 3.53
C ASP A 31 16.70 6.47 4.63
N SER A 32 15.76 7.41 4.86
CA SER A 32 14.66 7.19 5.81
C SER A 32 13.77 6.00 5.43
N PHE A 33 13.48 5.82 4.14
CA PHE A 33 12.72 4.67 3.65
C PHE A 33 13.48 3.35 3.82
N MET A 34 14.78 3.35 3.54
CA MET A 34 15.64 2.18 3.71
C MET A 34 15.77 1.76 5.18
N GLU A 35 15.90 2.74 6.10
CA GLU A 35 15.92 2.45 7.54
C GLU A 35 14.58 1.88 8.02
N TYR A 36 13.44 2.41 7.55
CA TYR A 36 12.13 1.83 7.84
C TYR A 36 12.05 0.35 7.42
N HIS A 37 12.49 0.02 6.20
CA HIS A 37 12.51 -1.36 5.72
C HIS A 37 13.40 -2.26 6.57
N LYS A 38 14.59 -1.77 6.95
CA LYS A 38 15.53 -2.49 7.81
C LYS A 38 14.92 -2.78 9.18
N LEU A 39 14.27 -1.80 9.81
CA LEU A 39 13.58 -1.98 11.10
C LEU A 39 12.42 -2.97 10.98
N GLY A 40 11.63 -2.91 9.91
CA GLY A 40 10.55 -3.87 9.66
C GLY A 40 11.05 -5.31 9.48
N VAL A 41 12.17 -5.50 8.78
CA VAL A 41 12.82 -6.82 8.63
C VAL A 41 13.37 -7.32 9.97
N ASP A 42 14.04 -6.45 10.73
CA ASP A 42 14.59 -6.78 12.04
C ASP A 42 13.48 -7.25 13.00
N TRP A 43 12.39 -6.49 13.10
CA TRP A 43 11.25 -6.89 13.93
C TRP A 43 10.65 -8.22 13.52
N ARG A 44 10.42 -8.43 12.22
CA ARG A 44 9.87 -9.69 11.72
C ARG A 44 10.74 -10.89 12.11
N ASN A 45 12.06 -10.74 12.04
CA ASN A 45 13.01 -11.82 12.26
C ASN A 45 13.30 -12.05 13.76
N ASN A 46 13.37 -10.98 14.54
CA ASN A 46 13.91 -11.03 15.91
C ASN A 46 12.85 -10.84 16.99
N HIS A 47 11.81 -10.03 16.74
CA HIS A 47 10.86 -9.58 17.76
C HIS A 47 9.43 -10.12 17.59
N ARG A 48 9.04 -10.56 16.39
CA ARG A 48 7.69 -11.08 16.11
C ARG A 48 7.28 -12.21 17.06
N LYS A 49 8.20 -13.13 17.35
CA LYS A 49 7.98 -14.28 18.25
C LYS A 49 7.68 -13.89 19.70
N ASP A 50 8.05 -12.67 20.10
CA ASP A 50 7.84 -12.14 21.44
C ASP A 50 6.52 -11.37 21.56
N THR A 51 5.73 -11.30 20.48
CA THR A 51 4.43 -10.63 20.44
C THR A 51 3.28 -11.64 20.44
N PHE A 52 2.15 -11.26 21.03
CA PHE A 52 0.93 -12.09 21.06
C PHE A 52 0.19 -12.17 19.71
N TYR A 53 0.69 -11.52 18.65
CA TYR A 53 -0.03 -11.40 17.39
C TYR A 53 0.91 -11.46 16.18
N GLU A 54 0.58 -12.26 15.17
CA GLU A 54 1.52 -12.65 14.10
C GLU A 54 1.75 -11.63 12.96
N GLY A 55 1.54 -10.33 13.19
CA GLY A 55 1.65 -9.30 12.13
C GLY A 55 0.35 -9.12 11.33
N TYR A 56 0.34 -9.37 10.02
CA TYR A 56 -0.89 -9.28 9.22
C TYR A 56 -1.79 -10.50 9.42
N PRO A 57 -3.12 -10.34 9.47
CA PRO A 57 -4.02 -11.48 9.53
C PRO A 57 -4.24 -12.06 8.13
N HIS A 58 -4.37 -13.39 8.01
CA HIS A 58 -4.71 -14.04 6.74
C HIS A 58 -6.22 -13.93 6.43
N GLN A 59 -7.05 -14.01 7.47
CA GLN A 59 -8.50 -13.84 7.38
C GLN A 59 -8.91 -12.43 7.83
N PRO A 60 -10.04 -11.89 7.34
CA PRO A 60 -10.52 -10.58 7.78
C PRO A 60 -10.67 -10.54 9.31
N PRO A 61 -10.18 -9.49 9.99
CA PRO A 61 -10.28 -9.37 11.45
C PRO A 61 -11.69 -8.99 11.94
N GLY A 62 -12.66 -8.86 11.02
CA GLY A 62 -14.05 -8.48 11.25
C GLY A 62 -14.74 -8.12 9.94
N ASP A 63 -15.95 -7.58 10.03
CA ASP A 63 -16.67 -7.01 8.88
C ASP A 63 -15.96 -5.75 8.34
N PRO A 64 -16.14 -5.40 7.06
CA PRO A 64 -15.58 -4.17 6.51
C PRO A 64 -16.13 -2.95 7.24
N MET A 65 -15.24 -2.01 7.58
CA MET A 65 -15.63 -0.79 8.31
C MET A 65 -16.45 0.20 7.48
N ILE A 66 -16.32 0.16 6.15
CA ILE A 66 -17.05 0.99 5.20
C ILE A 66 -17.39 0.16 3.96
N ASP A 67 -18.43 0.58 3.24
CA ASP A 67 -18.82 -0.06 1.99
C ASP A 67 -17.73 0.08 0.91
N GLY A 68 -17.59 -0.96 0.10
CA GLY A 68 -16.63 -1.00 -1.02
C GLY A 68 -15.22 -1.47 -0.66
N LEU A 69 -14.96 -1.84 0.61
CA LEU A 69 -13.74 -2.55 0.97
C LEU A 69 -13.77 -3.99 0.43
N VAL A 70 -12.64 -4.42 -0.11
CA VAL A 70 -12.42 -5.80 -0.55
C VAL A 70 -11.29 -6.41 0.26
N TRP A 71 -11.48 -7.63 0.77
CA TRP A 71 -10.41 -8.34 1.46
C TRP A 71 -9.42 -8.90 0.44
N PHE A 72 -8.19 -8.40 0.46
CA PHE A 72 -7.10 -8.97 -0.32
C PHE A 72 -6.32 -9.96 0.55
N THR A 73 -5.93 -11.10 -0.01
CA THR A 73 -5.07 -12.08 0.65
C THR A 73 -3.96 -12.57 -0.30
N ASP A 74 -2.75 -12.71 0.23
CA ASP A 74 -1.64 -13.46 -0.35
C ASP A 74 -1.38 -14.67 0.56
N GLU A 75 -1.92 -15.82 0.16
CA GLU A 75 -1.88 -17.06 0.94
C GLU A 75 -0.44 -17.55 1.18
N GLN A 76 0.44 -17.39 0.18
CA GLN A 76 1.83 -17.84 0.29
C GLN A 76 2.59 -17.09 1.38
N LYS A 77 2.18 -15.85 1.65
CA LYS A 77 2.82 -14.99 2.64
C LYS A 77 2.03 -14.82 3.94
N ASN A 78 0.91 -15.54 4.11
CA ASN A 78 -0.02 -15.36 5.23
C ASN A 78 -0.36 -13.88 5.48
N PHE A 79 -0.67 -13.18 4.40
CA PHE A 79 -0.87 -11.74 4.42
C PHE A 79 -2.27 -11.40 3.94
N GLY A 80 -2.95 -10.52 4.65
CA GLY A 80 -4.23 -9.98 4.22
C GLY A 80 -4.46 -8.58 4.76
N VAL A 81 -5.15 -7.77 3.96
CA VAL A 81 -5.50 -6.39 4.30
C VAL A 81 -6.74 -5.97 3.52
N TRP A 82 -7.52 -5.06 4.09
CA TRP A 82 -8.60 -4.41 3.38
C TRP A 82 -8.05 -3.52 2.26
N VAL A 83 -8.64 -3.59 1.08
CA VAL A 83 -8.33 -2.72 -0.05
C VAL A 83 -9.51 -1.79 -0.27
N TYR A 84 -9.26 -0.48 -0.27
CA TYR A 84 -10.22 0.51 -0.70
C TYR A 84 -9.81 1.09 -2.05
N ASN A 85 -10.46 0.62 -3.12
CA ASN A 85 -10.05 0.92 -4.48
C ASN A 85 -10.93 1.99 -5.13
N LYS A 86 -10.38 3.18 -5.38
CA LYS A 86 -11.08 4.27 -6.09
C LYS A 86 -10.80 4.34 -7.60
N SER A 87 -9.82 3.60 -8.12
CA SER A 87 -9.48 3.66 -9.56
C SER A 87 -10.49 2.90 -10.44
N GLY A 88 -11.21 1.94 -9.86
CA GLY A 88 -12.07 1.01 -10.62
C GLY A 88 -11.29 -0.04 -11.41
N GLU A 89 -9.96 -0.07 -11.30
CA GLU A 89 -9.11 -1.10 -11.89
C GLU A 89 -9.18 -2.42 -11.09
N GLU A 90 -8.72 -3.52 -11.67
CA GLU A 90 -8.67 -4.82 -11.00
C GLU A 90 -7.63 -4.82 -9.86
N ILE A 91 -7.96 -5.47 -8.74
CA ILE A 91 -7.06 -5.57 -7.58
C ILE A 91 -6.00 -6.63 -7.87
N VAL A 92 -4.89 -6.18 -8.47
CA VAL A 92 -3.71 -7.00 -8.75
C VAL A 92 -2.46 -6.28 -8.24
N VAL A 93 -1.56 -7.04 -7.61
CA VAL A 93 -0.26 -6.51 -7.20
C VAL A 93 0.59 -6.26 -8.43
N ASN A 94 1.06 -5.03 -8.60
CA ASN A 94 2.01 -4.71 -9.66
C ASN A 94 3.40 -5.21 -9.25
N GLU A 95 3.93 -6.18 -10.00
CA GLU A 95 5.26 -6.75 -9.75
C GLU A 95 6.40 -5.78 -10.07
N LYS A 96 6.13 -4.78 -10.93
CA LYS A 96 7.10 -3.73 -11.23
C LYS A 96 7.02 -2.63 -10.20
N ILE A 97 8.15 -2.31 -9.59
CA ILE A 97 8.25 -1.20 -8.64
C ILE A 97 8.17 0.12 -9.42
N GLU A 98 7.02 0.78 -9.30
CA GLU A 98 6.78 2.13 -9.80
C GLU A 98 6.32 3.00 -8.63
N PHE A 99 7.15 3.97 -8.25
CA PHE A 99 6.90 4.86 -7.12
C PHE A 99 6.00 6.03 -7.51
N GLY A 100 5.15 6.45 -6.58
CA GLY A 100 4.39 7.70 -6.66
C GLY A 100 5.17 8.89 -6.10
N TRP A 101 4.45 9.83 -5.48
CA TRP A 101 5.04 11.05 -4.89
C TRP A 101 5.78 10.82 -3.56
N SER A 102 5.77 9.60 -3.05
CA SER A 102 6.48 9.17 -1.84
C SER A 102 6.99 7.74 -2.07
N PRO A 103 8.12 7.32 -1.47
CA PRO A 103 8.61 5.94 -1.59
C PRO A 103 7.65 4.90 -0.98
N PHE A 104 6.69 5.34 -0.15
CA PHE A 104 5.62 4.52 0.43
C PHE A 104 4.34 4.49 -0.42
N VAL A 105 4.34 5.16 -1.57
CA VAL A 105 3.23 5.19 -2.51
C VAL A 105 3.68 4.46 -3.78
N ARG A 106 2.89 3.49 -4.24
CA ARG A 106 3.25 2.66 -5.40
C ARG A 106 2.11 2.62 -6.41
N LYS A 107 2.43 2.57 -7.70
CA LYS A 107 1.45 2.29 -8.75
C LYS A 107 1.05 0.81 -8.69
N SER A 108 0.15 0.48 -7.78
CA SER A 108 -0.31 -0.89 -7.54
C SER A 108 -1.67 -0.87 -6.84
N VAL A 109 -2.67 -1.47 -7.47
CA VAL A 109 -4.02 -1.60 -6.91
C VAL A 109 -4.03 -2.67 -5.82
N GLY A 110 -3.32 -3.78 -6.03
CA GLY A 110 -3.07 -4.78 -5.00
C GLY A 110 -1.95 -4.34 -4.03
N PRO A 111 -2.09 -4.59 -2.72
CA PRO A 111 -1.07 -4.25 -1.74
C PRO A 111 0.16 -5.15 -1.89
N PRO A 112 1.38 -4.59 -1.95
CA PRO A 112 2.59 -5.37 -1.74
C PRO A 112 2.67 -5.82 -0.27
N ASN A 113 3.19 -7.02 -0.02
CA ASN A 113 3.52 -7.44 1.34
C ASN A 113 4.75 -6.65 1.81
N GLU A 114 4.50 -5.65 2.65
CA GLU A 114 5.54 -4.88 3.35
C GLU A 114 5.55 -5.27 4.83
N PRO A 115 6.72 -5.35 5.46
CA PRO A 115 6.83 -5.60 6.89
C PRO A 115 6.40 -4.35 7.67
N VAL A 116 5.09 -4.12 7.77
CA VAL A 116 4.55 -3.05 8.61
C VAL A 116 4.54 -3.53 10.06
N HIS A 117 5.10 -2.69 10.94
CA HIS A 117 5.01 -2.82 12.38
C HIS A 117 3.56 -2.61 12.84
N ILE A 118 2.73 -3.64 12.73
CA ILE A 118 1.41 -3.62 13.35
C ILE A 118 1.62 -3.64 14.86
N GLN A 119 1.11 -2.66 15.58
CA GLN A 119 1.35 -2.49 17.02
C GLN A 119 0.28 -3.13 17.91
N SER A 120 -0.85 -3.56 17.34
CA SER A 120 -1.90 -4.27 18.07
C SER A 120 -2.81 -5.06 17.12
N SER A 121 -3.49 -6.07 17.66
CA SER A 121 -4.51 -6.83 16.93
C SER A 121 -5.71 -5.97 16.51
N GLU A 122 -6.13 -5.04 17.38
CA GLU A 122 -7.25 -4.12 17.09
C GLU A 122 -6.95 -3.18 15.94
N PHE A 123 -5.70 -2.70 15.83
CA PHE A 123 -5.29 -1.82 14.74
C PHE A 123 -5.46 -2.46 13.35
N ARG A 124 -5.38 -3.80 13.25
CA ARG A 124 -5.59 -4.53 11.98
C ARG A 124 -6.96 -4.31 11.37
N LYS A 125 -7.99 -4.06 12.20
CA LYS A 125 -9.36 -3.79 11.74
C LYS A 125 -9.45 -2.47 10.97
N HIS A 126 -8.58 -1.53 11.31
CA HIS A 126 -8.53 -0.19 10.74
C HIS A 126 -7.55 -0.06 9.57
N LEU A 127 -6.63 -1.01 9.42
CA LEU A 127 -5.59 -0.95 8.41
C LEU A 127 -6.16 -1.21 7.01
N VAL A 128 -5.83 -0.33 6.08
CA VAL A 128 -6.32 -0.38 4.69
C VAL A 128 -5.19 -0.09 3.71
N TRP A 129 -5.21 -0.77 2.56
CA TRP A 129 -4.52 -0.35 1.36
C TRP A 129 -5.46 0.53 0.55
N PHE A 130 -5.23 1.83 0.59
CA PHE A 130 -6.02 2.81 -0.14
C PHE A 130 -5.41 3.02 -1.52
N VAL A 131 -6.23 2.90 -2.57
CA VAL A 131 -5.84 3.16 -3.95
C VAL A 131 -6.58 4.40 -4.45
N ASP A 132 -5.82 5.40 -4.92
CA ASP A 132 -6.39 6.60 -5.50
C ASP A 132 -7.00 6.35 -6.90
N GLU A 133 -7.66 7.36 -7.45
CA GLU A 133 -8.30 7.29 -8.77
C GLU A 133 -7.31 6.99 -9.91
N ASP A 134 -6.04 7.34 -9.71
CA ASP A 134 -4.96 7.08 -10.65
C ASP A 134 -4.29 5.72 -10.39
N GLY A 135 -4.83 4.83 -9.54
CA GLY A 135 -4.25 3.50 -9.31
C GLY A 135 -2.97 3.50 -8.46
N TYR A 136 -2.69 4.58 -7.72
CA TYR A 136 -1.60 4.63 -6.75
C TYR A 136 -2.09 4.22 -5.36
N GLY A 137 -1.45 3.18 -4.82
CA GLY A 137 -1.76 2.61 -3.53
C GLY A 137 -0.78 3.00 -2.42
N GLN A 138 -1.29 3.12 -1.20
CA GLN A 138 -0.51 3.24 0.04
C GLN A 138 -1.27 2.67 1.23
N TYR A 139 -0.55 2.30 2.30
CA TYR A 139 -1.17 1.95 3.57
C TYR A 139 -1.75 3.19 4.27
N GLY A 140 -2.94 3.04 4.82
CA GLY A 140 -3.66 4.06 5.57
C GLY A 140 -4.47 3.44 6.71
N VAL A 141 -5.24 4.28 7.39
CA VAL A 141 -6.08 3.88 8.53
C VAL A 141 -7.48 4.44 8.36
N ILE A 142 -8.48 3.56 8.40
CA ILE A 142 -9.89 3.97 8.45
C ILE A 142 -10.25 4.24 9.91
N LYS A 143 -10.68 5.47 10.19
CA LYS A 143 -11.14 5.90 11.51
C LYS A 143 -12.59 5.47 11.75
N LYS A 144 -13.07 5.62 12.99
CA LYS A 144 -14.43 5.22 13.38
C LYS A 144 -15.54 6.04 12.71
N ASP A 145 -15.20 7.24 12.26
CA ASP A 145 -16.06 8.17 11.51
C ASP A 145 -15.95 7.95 9.99
N GLU A 146 -15.44 6.80 9.56
CA GLU A 146 -15.31 6.41 8.15
C GLU A 146 -14.29 7.24 7.35
N GLU A 147 -13.57 8.14 8.01
CA GLU A 147 -12.50 8.92 7.39
C GLU A 147 -11.26 8.05 7.17
N VAL A 148 -10.67 8.13 5.97
CA VAL A 148 -9.39 7.46 5.66
C VAL A 148 -8.25 8.44 5.91
N TRP A 149 -7.42 8.13 6.89
CA TRP A 149 -6.16 8.83 7.11
C TRP A 149 -5.04 8.20 6.29
N LEU A 150 -4.30 9.04 5.58
CA LEU A 150 -3.14 8.64 4.76
C LEU A 150 -1.87 9.33 5.28
N PRO A 151 -0.76 8.60 5.46
CA PRO A 151 0.51 9.18 5.90
C PRO A 151 1.17 10.04 4.80
N HIS A 152 0.93 9.71 3.52
CA HIS A 152 1.50 10.41 2.37
C HIS A 152 0.37 10.91 1.44
N PRO A 153 -0.45 11.88 1.87
CA PRO A 153 -1.50 12.42 1.04
C PRO A 153 -0.92 13.07 -0.22
N LYS A 154 -1.61 12.91 -1.35
CA LYS A 154 -1.26 13.58 -2.60
C LYS A 154 -1.51 15.07 -2.43
N VAL A 155 -0.50 15.90 -2.65
CA VAL A 155 -0.67 17.36 -2.62
C VAL A 155 -1.35 17.77 -3.92
N ILE A 156 -2.62 18.14 -3.83
CA ILE A 156 -3.36 18.76 -4.93
C ILE A 156 -2.96 20.25 -4.93
N LYS A 157 -2.33 20.70 -6.01
CA LYS A 157 -1.99 22.12 -6.21
C LYS A 157 -3.15 22.87 -6.84
#